data_AF-A0A383E1D3-F1
#
_entry.id   AF-A0A383E1D3-F1
#
_cell.length_a   1.000
_cell.length_b   1.000
_cell.length_c   1.000
_cell.angle_alpha   90.00
_cell.angle_beta   90.00
_cell.angle_gamma   90.00
#
_symmetry.space_group_name_H-M   'P 1'
#
loop_
_entity.id
_entity.type
_entity.pdbx_description
1 polymer ?
#
loop_
_entity_poly.entity_id
_entity_poly.type
_entity_poly.pdbx_seq_one_letter_code
_entity_poly.pdbx_strand_id
1 'polypeptide(L)'
;TGASALLIAIPSADSQLVGELADLSSAASLQVKILPVVDDLISGRVTIGDIRDLDASDLMGRHQVETNIDEIARYLTGRRVLVTGAGGSIGSELCEQIYRFAPSELLMLDRDESALHQVQLSIHGRALLESSDTILADIRDAATVEQIFLDRRPDVVFHAAALKHLPLLEMYPQEGHKTNVIGSLNVLRAAEVSGVSVFVNVSTDKAANPTSVLGYTKRAAERLTAHFAAEAA
;
A
#
# COMPACT_ATOMS: atom_id res chain seq x y z
N THR A 1 -3.49 -7.52 -43.62
CA THR A 1 -2.57 -8.07 -42.60
C THR A 1 -3.16 -9.21 -41.81
N GLY A 2 -4.49 -9.35 -41.66
CA GLY A 2 -5.10 -10.49 -40.91
C GLY A 2 -4.80 -10.47 -39.41
N ALA A 3 -4.22 -9.37 -38.92
CA ALA A 3 -3.92 -9.18 -37.51
C ALA A 3 -5.22 -8.99 -36.73
N SER A 4 -5.30 -9.60 -35.54
CA SER A 4 -6.43 -9.51 -34.62
C SER A 4 -6.11 -8.74 -33.34
N ALA A 5 -4.84 -8.42 -33.09
CA ALA A 5 -4.39 -7.74 -31.88
C ALA A 5 -3.26 -6.76 -32.16
N LEU A 6 -3.22 -5.68 -31.37
CA LEU A 6 -2.09 -4.76 -31.22
C LEU A 6 -1.46 -5.00 -29.84
N LEU A 7 -0.14 -5.22 -29.81
CA LEU A 7 0.62 -5.29 -28.57
C LEU A 7 1.38 -3.99 -28.36
N ILE A 8 1.09 -3.29 -27.26
CA ILE A 8 1.85 -2.11 -26.82
C ILE A 8 3.00 -2.59 -25.94
N ALA A 9 4.20 -2.63 -26.52
CA ALA A 9 5.44 -3.00 -25.85
C ALA A 9 6.29 -1.76 -25.51
N ILE A 10 5.63 -0.70 -25.04
CA ILE A 10 6.27 0.55 -24.61
C ILE A 10 5.86 0.78 -23.14
N PRO A 11 6.54 0.17 -22.16
CA PRO A 11 6.12 0.26 -20.76
C PRO A 11 6.18 1.66 -20.17
N SER A 12 6.93 2.56 -20.80
CA SER A 12 7.03 3.97 -20.47
C SER A 12 6.04 4.86 -21.23
N ALA A 13 5.12 4.28 -22.02
CA ALA A 13 4.13 5.06 -22.75
C ALA A 13 3.22 5.78 -21.75
N ASP A 14 3.05 7.09 -21.96
CA ASP A 14 2.06 7.85 -21.21
C ASP A 14 0.64 7.49 -21.67
N SER A 15 -0.35 7.88 -20.89
CA SER A 15 -1.76 7.58 -21.21
C SER A 15 -2.23 8.26 -22.49
N GLN A 16 -1.59 9.35 -22.91
CA GLN A 16 -1.96 10.03 -24.15
C GLN A 16 -1.61 9.12 -25.32
N LEU A 17 -0.38 8.62 -25.39
CA LEU A 17 0.06 7.67 -26.41
C LEU A 17 -0.74 6.36 -26.34
N VAL A 18 -1.00 5.83 -25.14
CA VAL A 18 -1.81 4.61 -24.99
C VAL A 18 -3.25 4.84 -25.47
N GLY A 19 -3.85 5.99 -25.16
CA GLY A 19 -5.17 6.38 -25.63
C GLY A 19 -5.24 6.53 -27.16
N GLU A 20 -4.27 7.23 -27.75
CA GLU A 20 -4.15 7.40 -29.20
C GLU A 20 -4.02 6.03 -29.91
N LEU A 21 -3.18 5.14 -29.38
CA LEU A 21 -3.03 3.78 -29.92
C LEU A 21 -4.30 2.94 -29.74
N ALA A 22 -5.03 3.11 -28.64
CA ALA A 22 -6.29 2.43 -28.41
C ALA A 22 -7.38 2.87 -29.40
N ASP A 23 -7.49 4.17 -29.67
CA ASP A 23 -8.45 4.72 -30.63
C ASP A 23 -8.14 4.23 -32.06
N LEU A 24 -6.86 4.27 -32.46
CA LEU A 24 -6.41 3.76 -33.76
C LEU A 24 -6.66 2.24 -33.90
N SER A 25 -6.47 1.49 -32.83
CA SER A 25 -6.71 0.04 -32.81
C SER A 25 -8.18 -0.31 -32.89
N SER A 26 -9.04 0.45 -32.21
CA SER A 26 -10.49 0.31 -32.27
C SER A 26 -11.00 0.53 -33.69
N ALA A 27 -10.54 1.60 -34.35
CA ALA A 27 -10.86 1.87 -35.76
C ALA A 27 -10.40 0.73 -36.70
N ALA A 28 -9.33 0.02 -36.33
CA ALA A 28 -8.79 -1.13 -37.06
C ALA A 28 -9.36 -2.50 -36.63
N SER A 29 -10.32 -2.54 -35.69
CA SER A 29 -10.87 -3.78 -35.10
C SER A 29 -9.80 -4.71 -34.48
N LEU A 30 -8.77 -4.12 -33.86
CA LEU A 30 -7.69 -4.84 -33.18
C LEU A 30 -7.92 -4.83 -31.65
N GLN A 31 -7.73 -5.98 -31.01
CA GLN A 31 -7.68 -6.07 -29.55
C GLN A 31 -6.36 -5.48 -29.04
N VAL A 32 -6.43 -4.50 -28.13
CA VAL A 32 -5.24 -3.89 -27.52
C VAL A 32 -4.80 -4.71 -26.32
N LYS A 33 -3.53 -5.11 -26.31
CA LYS A 33 -2.87 -5.77 -25.18
C LYS A 33 -1.63 -4.99 -24.75
N ILE A 34 -1.34 -4.98 -23.46
CA ILE A 34 -0.20 -4.27 -22.87
C ILE A 34 0.80 -5.28 -22.32
N LEU A 35 2.08 -5.02 -22.60
CA LEU A 35 3.20 -5.72 -21.98
C LEU A 35 3.55 -5.02 -20.64
N PRO A 36 3.76 -5.76 -19.54
CA PRO A 36 4.13 -5.17 -18.26
C PRO A 36 5.55 -4.57 -18.28
N VAL A 37 5.84 -3.79 -17.23
CA VAL A 37 7.08 -3.02 -17.12
C VAL A 37 8.30 -3.92 -16.92
N VAL A 38 9.40 -3.54 -17.57
CA VAL A 38 10.64 -4.32 -17.74
C VAL A 38 11.41 -4.55 -16.43
N ASP A 39 11.00 -3.99 -15.29
CA ASP A 39 11.62 -4.33 -14.00
C ASP A 39 11.29 -5.77 -13.55
N ASP A 40 10.26 -6.40 -14.15
CA ASP A 40 10.00 -7.84 -14.02
C ASP A 40 10.84 -8.70 -15.00
N LEU A 41 11.50 -8.10 -16.01
CA LEU A 41 12.27 -8.81 -17.06
C LEU A 41 13.65 -9.30 -16.58
N ILE A 42 14.23 -8.70 -15.54
CA ILE A 42 15.61 -8.97 -15.08
C ILE A 42 15.74 -10.38 -14.47
N SER A 43 14.62 -11.00 -14.07
CA SER A 43 14.58 -12.36 -13.51
C SER A 43 14.48 -13.49 -14.54
N GLY A 44 14.34 -13.17 -15.84
CA GLY A 44 14.22 -14.17 -16.90
C GLY A 44 12.89 -14.94 -16.91
N ARG A 45 11.83 -14.40 -16.29
CA ARG A 45 10.51 -15.04 -16.17
C ARG A 45 9.37 -14.24 -16.82
N VAL A 46 9.56 -13.66 -18.01
CA VAL A 46 8.40 -13.22 -18.77
C VAL A 46 7.76 -14.44 -19.41
N THR A 47 6.63 -14.86 -18.86
CA THR A 47 5.78 -15.86 -19.48
C THR A 47 4.74 -15.17 -20.38
N ILE A 48 4.25 -15.88 -21.39
CA ILE A 48 3.17 -15.39 -22.28
C ILE A 48 1.92 -14.95 -21.47
N GLY A 49 1.77 -15.44 -20.23
CA GLY A 49 0.68 -15.09 -19.31
C GLY A 49 0.71 -13.66 -18.75
N ASP A 50 1.81 -12.93 -18.90
CA ASP A 50 1.95 -11.57 -18.35
C ASP A 50 1.36 -10.50 -19.29
N ILE A 51 0.94 -10.90 -20.51
CA ILE A 51 0.25 -10.05 -21.47
C ILE A 51 -1.21 -9.88 -21.02
N ARG A 52 -1.58 -8.67 -20.61
CA ARG A 52 -2.94 -8.34 -20.16
C ARG A 52 -3.69 -7.44 -21.14
N ASP A 53 -5.01 -7.44 -21.02
CA ASP A 53 -5.85 -6.49 -21.72
C ASP A 53 -5.65 -5.07 -21.15
N LEU A 54 -5.93 -4.07 -21.99
CA LEU A 54 -5.94 -2.66 -21.60
C LEU A 54 -6.93 -2.45 -20.45
N ASP A 55 -6.48 -1.84 -19.36
CA ASP A 55 -7.31 -1.47 -18.21
C ASP A 55 -7.47 0.05 -18.13
N ALA A 56 -8.51 0.52 -17.44
CA ALA A 56 -8.77 1.94 -17.23
C ALA A 56 -7.57 2.66 -16.59
N SER A 57 -6.77 1.96 -15.78
CA SER A 57 -5.55 2.49 -15.16
C SER A 57 -4.50 2.94 -16.17
N ASP A 58 -4.38 2.27 -17.32
CA ASP A 58 -3.44 2.62 -18.39
C ASP A 58 -3.81 3.91 -19.12
N LEU A 59 -5.11 4.25 -19.09
CA LEU A 59 -5.65 5.48 -19.66
C LEU A 59 -5.63 6.65 -18.66
N MET A 60 -5.37 6.39 -17.38
CA MET A 60 -5.45 7.39 -16.29
C MET A 60 -4.15 8.19 -16.08
N GLY A 61 -3.09 7.95 -16.85
CA GLY A 61 -2.01 8.93 -17.05
C GLY A 61 -1.22 9.28 -15.81
N ARG A 62 -0.98 8.31 -14.92
CA ARG A 62 -0.10 8.56 -13.80
C ARG A 62 1.34 8.57 -14.29
N HIS A 63 1.90 9.77 -14.44
CA HIS A 63 3.35 9.95 -14.38
C HIS A 63 3.79 9.48 -12.99
N GLN A 64 4.39 8.30 -12.90
CA GLN A 64 5.14 7.93 -11.71
C GLN A 64 6.23 8.97 -11.55
N VAL A 65 6.17 9.73 -10.45
CA VAL A 65 7.25 10.64 -10.08
C VAL A 65 8.49 9.77 -9.89
N GLU A 66 9.60 10.15 -10.54
CA GLU A 66 10.90 9.50 -10.31
C GLU A 66 11.18 9.52 -8.82
N THR A 67 10.98 8.37 -8.20
CA THR A 67 11.11 8.24 -6.76
C THR A 67 12.58 8.01 -6.48
N ASN A 68 13.17 8.75 -5.54
CA ASN A 68 14.58 8.58 -5.19
C ASN A 68 14.79 7.22 -4.48
N ILE A 69 15.02 6.17 -5.26
CA ILE A 69 15.14 4.78 -4.80
C ILE A 69 16.26 4.66 -3.75
N ASP A 70 17.36 5.39 -3.93
CA ASP A 70 18.51 5.37 -3.00
C ASP A 70 18.16 5.98 -1.62
N GLU A 71 17.27 6.96 -1.58
CA GLU A 71 16.76 7.52 -0.34
C GLU A 71 15.82 6.59 0.40
N ILE A 72 14.95 5.89 -0.35
CA ILE A 72 14.06 4.88 0.20
C ILE A 72 14.83 3.69 0.75
N ALA A 73 15.80 3.18 -0.02
CA ALA A 73 16.62 2.05 0.39
C ALA A 73 17.37 2.31 1.70
N ARG A 74 17.85 3.55 1.92
CA ARG A 74 18.61 3.94 3.13
C ARG A 74 17.89 3.72 4.45
N TYR A 75 16.57 3.90 4.49
CA TYR A 75 15.80 3.72 5.73
C TYR A 75 15.02 2.40 5.78
N LEU A 76 15.04 1.59 4.73
CA LEU A 76 14.36 0.28 4.71
C LEU A 76 15.32 -0.91 4.81
N THR A 77 16.48 -0.85 4.16
CA THR A 77 17.42 -1.98 4.09
C THR A 77 17.93 -2.35 5.48
N GLY A 78 17.81 -3.62 5.85
CA GLY A 78 18.26 -4.13 7.15
C GLY A 78 17.51 -3.54 8.37
N ARG A 79 16.33 -2.93 8.16
CA ARG A 79 15.46 -2.42 9.22
C ARG A 79 14.31 -3.37 9.51
N ARG A 80 13.76 -3.28 10.72
CA ARG A 80 12.48 -3.91 11.08
C ARG A 80 11.36 -2.95 10.70
N VAL A 81 10.56 -3.33 9.71
CA VAL A 81 9.54 -2.45 9.14
C VAL A 81 8.16 -3.01 9.44
N LEU A 82 7.31 -2.23 10.09
CA LEU A 82 5.91 -2.59 10.37
C LEU A 82 4.98 -1.90 9.38
N VAL A 83 4.11 -2.69 8.75
CA VAL A 83 2.99 -2.20 7.94
C VAL A 83 1.69 -2.59 8.63
N THR A 84 0.93 -1.62 9.12
CA THR A 84 -0.44 -1.89 9.63
C THR A 84 -1.45 -1.76 8.49
N GLY A 85 -2.50 -2.57 8.49
CA GLY A 85 -3.43 -2.64 7.36
C GLY A 85 -2.77 -3.32 6.17
N ALA A 86 -1.84 -4.25 6.44
CA ALA A 86 -1.01 -4.90 5.44
C ALA A 86 -1.84 -5.63 4.37
N GLY A 87 -2.99 -6.17 4.74
CA GLY A 87 -3.91 -6.85 3.81
C GLY A 87 -4.73 -5.91 2.93
N GLY A 88 -4.76 -4.61 3.25
CA GLY A 88 -5.48 -3.62 2.44
C GLY A 88 -4.73 -3.25 1.16
N SER A 89 -5.45 -2.71 0.17
CA SER A 89 -4.89 -2.40 -1.16
C SER A 89 -3.60 -1.56 -1.18
N ILE A 90 -3.43 -0.65 -0.21
CA ILE A 90 -2.19 0.16 -0.08
C ILE A 90 -1.15 -0.60 0.73
N GLY A 91 -1.57 -1.27 1.81
CA GLY A 91 -0.67 -2.02 2.68
C GLY A 91 -0.01 -3.19 1.94
N SER A 92 -0.73 -3.88 1.06
CA SER A 92 -0.22 -5.02 0.31
C SER A 92 0.88 -4.61 -0.66
N GLU A 93 0.64 -3.52 -1.40
CA GLU A 93 1.63 -2.92 -2.30
C GLU A 93 2.85 -2.44 -1.53
N LEU A 94 2.66 -1.78 -0.38
CA LEU A 94 3.76 -1.38 0.49
C LEU A 94 4.58 -2.59 0.94
N CYS A 95 3.93 -3.68 1.37
CA CYS A 95 4.64 -4.89 1.80
C CYS A 95 5.47 -5.49 0.65
N GLU A 96 4.90 -5.58 -0.56
CA GLU A 96 5.59 -6.08 -1.74
C GLU A 96 6.80 -5.21 -2.13
N GLN A 97 6.65 -3.89 -2.11
CA GLN A 97 7.75 -2.97 -2.42
C GLN A 97 8.84 -3.01 -1.33
N ILE A 98 8.45 -2.91 -0.06
CA ILE A 98 9.38 -2.92 1.08
C ILE A 98 10.18 -4.23 1.08
N TYR A 99 9.55 -5.38 0.80
CA TYR A 99 10.23 -6.67 0.74
C TYR A 99 11.42 -6.68 -0.24
N ARG A 100 11.31 -5.99 -1.39
CA ARG A 100 12.39 -5.90 -2.40
C ARG A 100 13.61 -5.11 -1.91
N PHE A 101 13.45 -4.26 -0.90
CA PHE A 101 14.55 -3.51 -0.28
C PHE A 101 15.30 -4.32 0.80
N ALA A 102 14.99 -5.61 0.97
CA ALA A 102 15.65 -6.49 1.94
C ALA A 102 15.70 -5.91 3.38
N PRO A 103 14.54 -5.61 3.99
CA PRO A 103 14.48 -5.30 5.42
C PRO A 103 14.99 -6.49 6.23
N SER A 104 15.46 -6.25 7.46
CA SER A 104 15.80 -7.37 8.36
C SER A 104 14.56 -8.15 8.77
N GLU A 105 13.41 -7.47 8.81
CA GLU A 105 12.11 -8.05 9.16
C GLU A 105 10.99 -7.20 8.57
N LEU A 106 10.01 -7.83 7.94
CA LEU A 106 8.79 -7.18 7.45
C LEU A 106 7.60 -7.67 8.29
N LEU A 107 7.08 -6.81 9.16
CA LEU A 107 5.97 -7.10 10.05
C LEU A 107 4.67 -6.67 9.36
N MET A 108 3.82 -7.62 9.00
CA MET A 108 2.55 -7.40 8.31
C MET A 108 1.40 -7.54 9.30
N LEU A 109 0.89 -6.42 9.79
CA LEU A 109 -0.21 -6.38 10.75
C LEU A 109 -1.53 -6.08 10.06
N ASP A 110 -2.51 -6.95 10.23
CA ASP A 110 -3.91 -6.71 9.84
C ASP A 110 -4.85 -7.46 10.77
N ARG A 111 -6.13 -7.04 10.81
CA ARG A 111 -7.19 -7.78 11.49
C ARG A 111 -7.86 -8.81 10.59
N ASP A 112 -7.68 -8.69 9.28
CA ASP A 112 -8.25 -9.59 8.29
C ASP A 112 -7.25 -10.70 7.95
N GLU A 113 -7.51 -11.88 8.51
CA GLU A 113 -6.72 -13.10 8.29
C GLU A 113 -6.63 -13.47 6.79
N SER A 114 -7.74 -13.37 6.07
CA SER A 114 -7.78 -13.72 4.64
C SER A 114 -6.93 -12.76 3.82
N ALA A 115 -6.97 -11.47 4.16
CA ALA A 115 -6.16 -10.47 3.50
C ALA A 115 -4.65 -10.67 3.77
N LEU A 116 -4.26 -11.01 5.01
CA LEU A 116 -2.87 -11.36 5.33
C LEU A 116 -2.37 -12.57 4.55
N HIS A 117 -3.20 -13.60 4.40
CA HIS A 117 -2.87 -14.77 3.60
C HIS A 117 -2.59 -14.38 2.13
N GLN A 118 -3.39 -13.49 1.54
CA GLN A 118 -3.16 -13.03 0.16
C GLN A 118 -1.84 -12.28 0.00
N VAL A 119 -1.49 -11.41 0.95
CA VAL A 119 -0.21 -10.67 0.92
C VAL A 119 0.98 -11.62 1.07
N GLN A 120 0.87 -12.60 1.96
CA GLN A 120 1.93 -13.59 2.12
C GLN A 120 2.13 -14.43 0.84
N LEU A 121 1.03 -14.79 0.16
CA LEU A 121 1.08 -15.46 -1.15
C LEU A 121 1.78 -14.61 -2.20
N SER A 122 1.47 -13.31 -2.28
CA SER A 122 2.06 -12.44 -3.30
C SER A 122 3.55 -12.23 -3.10
N ILE A 123 4.00 -12.12 -1.84
CA ILE A 123 5.41 -11.89 -1.51
C ILE A 123 6.26 -13.17 -1.65
N HIS A 124 5.77 -14.31 -1.15
CA HIS A 124 6.60 -15.53 -1.04
C HIS A 124 6.24 -16.63 -2.05
N GLY A 125 5.18 -16.47 -2.83
CA GLY A 125 4.63 -17.52 -3.70
C GLY A 125 3.99 -18.69 -2.94
N ARG A 126 3.95 -18.62 -1.60
CA ARG A 126 3.32 -19.59 -0.70
C ARG A 126 2.85 -18.87 0.57
N ALA A 127 1.71 -19.26 1.11
CA ALA A 127 1.22 -18.76 2.38
C ALA A 127 0.93 -19.94 3.31
N LEU A 128 1.90 -20.22 4.17
CA LEU A 128 1.73 -21.23 5.22
C LEU A 128 1.20 -20.59 6.51
N LEU A 129 1.21 -19.25 6.61
CA LEU A 129 0.89 -18.48 7.83
C LEU A 129 1.68 -18.91 9.08
N GLU A 130 2.79 -19.63 8.88
CA GLU A 130 3.69 -20.10 9.94
C GLU A 130 4.82 -19.10 10.25
N SER A 131 5.00 -18.07 9.41
CA SER A 131 6.04 -17.06 9.62
C SER A 131 5.65 -16.07 10.70
N SER A 132 6.61 -15.71 11.55
CA SER A 132 6.49 -14.62 12.53
C SER A 132 6.12 -13.26 11.94
N ASP A 133 6.28 -13.12 10.63
CA ASP A 133 6.16 -11.88 9.87
C ASP A 133 4.70 -11.46 9.67
N THR A 134 3.76 -12.40 9.86
CA THR A 134 2.31 -12.15 9.78
C THR A 134 1.74 -11.95 11.18
N ILE A 135 1.08 -10.81 11.43
CA ILE A 135 0.55 -10.42 12.73
C ILE A 135 -0.96 -10.18 12.62
N LEU A 136 -1.75 -11.11 13.14
CA LEU A 136 -3.20 -10.96 13.23
C LEU A 136 -3.58 -10.14 14.47
N ALA A 137 -3.88 -8.86 14.31
CA ALA A 137 -4.26 -7.97 15.40
C ALA A 137 -5.13 -6.79 14.92
N ASP A 138 -6.01 -6.30 15.79
CA ASP A 138 -6.76 -5.06 15.54
C ASP A 138 -6.05 -3.87 16.22
N ILE A 139 -5.75 -2.83 15.45
CA ILE A 139 -5.13 -1.59 15.96
C ILE A 139 -5.98 -0.88 17.03
N ARG A 140 -7.26 -1.22 17.15
CA ARG A 140 -8.17 -0.73 18.19
C ARG A 140 -7.84 -1.30 19.57
N ASP A 141 -7.16 -2.43 19.65
CA ASP A 141 -6.70 -3.01 20.92
C ASP A 141 -5.35 -2.42 21.31
N ALA A 142 -5.38 -1.42 22.19
CA ALA A 142 -4.18 -0.71 22.62
C ALA A 142 -3.15 -1.62 23.29
N ALA A 143 -3.58 -2.57 24.12
CA ALA A 143 -2.68 -3.44 24.88
C ALA A 143 -1.96 -4.41 23.95
N THR A 144 -2.69 -5.01 23.00
CA THR A 144 -2.10 -5.90 22.00
C THR A 144 -1.11 -5.15 21.10
N VAL A 145 -1.47 -3.95 20.63
CA VAL A 145 -0.57 -3.12 19.81
C VAL A 145 0.70 -2.75 20.59
N GLU A 146 0.55 -2.28 21.83
CA GLU A 146 1.70 -1.93 22.68
C GLU A 146 2.63 -3.13 22.88
N GLN A 147 2.08 -4.31 23.17
CA GLN A 147 2.86 -5.53 23.34
C GLN A 147 3.64 -5.91 22.07
N ILE A 148 2.99 -5.86 20.89
CA ILE A 148 3.65 -6.13 19.60
C ILE A 148 4.83 -5.18 19.39
N PHE A 149 4.66 -3.90 19.69
CA PHE A 149 5.70 -2.89 19.53
C PHE A 149 6.86 -3.11 20.51
N LEU A 150 6.57 -3.46 21.76
CA LEU A 150 7.59 -3.77 22.78
C LEU A 150 8.41 -5.03 22.43
N ASP A 151 7.77 -6.04 21.86
CA ASP A 151 8.38 -7.33 21.51
C ASP A 151 9.17 -7.25 20.20
N ARG A 152 8.57 -6.66 19.15
CA ARG A 152 9.15 -6.64 17.80
C ARG A 152 10.02 -5.42 17.54
N ARG A 153 9.81 -4.33 18.29
CA ARG A 153 10.64 -3.11 18.25
C ARG A 153 10.85 -2.60 16.82
N PRO A 154 9.80 -2.29 16.04
CA PRO A 154 9.98 -1.80 14.67
C PRO A 154 10.83 -0.52 14.63
N ASP A 155 11.68 -0.39 13.63
CA ASP A 155 12.46 0.83 13.38
C ASP A 155 11.68 1.84 12.53
N VAL A 156 10.82 1.33 11.64
CA VAL A 156 10.00 2.09 10.69
C VAL A 156 8.56 1.57 10.71
N VAL A 157 7.58 2.47 10.71
CA VAL A 157 6.16 2.13 10.66
C VAL A 157 5.47 2.81 9.48
N PHE A 158 4.82 2.02 8.63
CA PHE A 158 3.86 2.47 7.63
C PHE A 158 2.44 2.16 8.12
N HIS A 159 1.71 3.21 8.48
CA HIS A 159 0.35 3.10 8.98
C HIS A 159 -0.68 3.24 7.85
N ALA A 160 -1.11 2.11 7.28
CA ALA A 160 -2.14 2.06 6.24
C ALA A 160 -3.51 1.53 6.73
N ALA A 161 -3.63 1.12 7.99
CA ALA A 161 -4.88 0.62 8.56
C ALA A 161 -5.91 1.75 8.74
N ALA A 162 -7.00 1.69 7.98
CA ALA A 162 -8.13 2.60 8.10
C ALA A 162 -9.40 2.01 7.46
N LEU A 163 -10.57 2.44 7.93
CA LEU A 163 -11.82 2.29 7.17
C LEU A 163 -11.93 3.42 6.15
N LYS A 164 -12.28 3.07 4.90
CA LYS A 164 -12.26 3.99 3.75
C LYS A 164 -13.57 4.10 2.96
N HIS A 165 -14.56 3.24 3.22
CA HIS A 165 -15.80 3.22 2.45
C HIS A 165 -16.77 4.29 2.98
N LEU A 166 -16.86 5.41 2.26
CA LEU A 166 -17.63 6.58 2.67
C LEU A 166 -19.10 6.26 3.00
N PRO A 167 -19.89 5.54 2.18
CA PRO A 167 -21.28 5.24 2.53
C PRO A 167 -21.43 4.48 3.86
N LEU A 168 -20.53 3.53 4.13
CA LEU A 168 -20.53 2.78 5.37
C LEU A 168 -20.16 3.67 6.57
N LEU A 169 -19.21 4.58 6.40
CA LEU A 169 -18.80 5.47 7.48
C LEU A 169 -19.83 6.56 7.79
N GLU A 170 -20.66 6.96 6.83
CA GLU A 170 -21.80 7.84 7.12
C GLU A 170 -22.89 7.11 7.92
N MET A 171 -23.12 5.82 7.63
CA MET A 171 -24.07 5.00 8.42
C MET A 171 -23.52 4.61 9.80
N TYR A 172 -22.21 4.36 9.90
CA TYR A 172 -21.54 3.88 11.11
C TYR A 172 -20.35 4.77 11.49
N PRO A 173 -20.58 6.05 11.84
CA PRO A 173 -19.51 7.01 12.04
C PRO A 173 -18.58 6.65 13.21
N GLN A 174 -19.13 5.98 14.22
CA GLN A 174 -18.37 5.50 15.37
C GLN A 174 -17.29 4.50 14.97
N GLU A 175 -17.52 3.68 13.94
CA GLU A 175 -16.52 2.72 13.47
C GLU A 175 -15.35 3.42 12.76
N GLY A 176 -15.64 4.52 12.05
CA GLY A 176 -14.63 5.41 11.50
C GLY A 176 -13.78 6.05 12.60
N HIS A 177 -14.41 6.57 13.65
CA HIS A 177 -13.70 7.16 14.78
C HIS A 177 -12.81 6.14 15.51
N LYS A 178 -13.35 4.96 15.86
CA LYS A 178 -12.59 3.90 16.54
C LYS A 178 -11.37 3.45 15.75
N THR A 179 -11.50 3.26 14.44
CA THR A 179 -10.39 2.77 13.61
C THR A 179 -9.41 3.87 13.25
N ASN A 180 -9.91 4.94 12.63
CA ASN A 180 -9.08 5.94 11.98
C ASN A 180 -8.53 6.97 12.98
N VAL A 181 -9.14 7.13 14.16
CA VAL A 181 -8.66 8.07 15.18
C VAL A 181 -8.06 7.33 16.36
N ILE A 182 -8.85 6.50 17.04
CA ILE A 182 -8.37 5.79 18.24
C ILE A 182 -7.32 4.73 17.87
N GLY A 183 -7.57 3.95 16.82
CA GLY A 183 -6.58 2.99 16.32
C GLY A 183 -5.27 3.66 15.91
N SER A 184 -5.33 4.77 15.16
CA SER A 184 -4.11 5.54 14.82
C SER A 184 -3.40 6.08 16.06
N LEU A 185 -4.13 6.58 17.06
CA LEU A 185 -3.55 7.03 18.34
C LEU A 185 -2.81 5.89 19.07
N ASN A 186 -3.40 4.69 19.10
CA ASN A 186 -2.77 3.53 19.74
C ASN A 186 -1.43 3.19 19.07
N VAL A 187 -1.40 3.16 17.74
CA VAL A 187 -0.18 2.86 16.98
C VAL A 187 0.88 3.96 17.18
N LEU A 188 0.48 5.24 17.18
CA LEU A 188 1.39 6.37 17.45
C LEU A 188 2.02 6.29 18.85
N ARG A 189 1.21 6.02 19.88
CA ARG A 189 1.71 5.84 21.26
C ARG A 189 2.68 4.67 21.37
N ALA A 190 2.34 3.54 20.79
CA ALA A 190 3.19 2.36 20.80
C ALA A 190 4.52 2.62 20.06
N ALA A 191 4.47 3.38 18.96
CA ALA A 191 5.64 3.80 18.20
C ALA A 191 6.57 4.71 19.01
N GLU A 192 6.02 5.71 19.70
CA GLU A 192 6.76 6.60 20.61
C GLU A 192 7.46 5.81 21.72
N VAL A 193 6.71 4.99 22.47
CA VAL A 193 7.22 4.17 23.58
C VAL A 193 8.33 3.22 23.12
N SER A 194 8.25 2.73 21.89
CA SER A 194 9.22 1.79 21.34
C SER A 194 10.41 2.44 20.65
N GLY A 195 10.41 3.76 20.49
CA GLY A 195 11.49 4.52 19.85
C GLY A 195 11.55 4.33 18.34
N VAL A 196 10.40 4.23 17.67
CA VAL A 196 10.32 4.18 16.20
C VAL A 196 10.97 5.42 15.60
N SER A 197 11.88 5.23 14.65
CA SER A 197 12.64 6.33 14.04
C SER A 197 11.87 7.05 12.94
N VAL A 198 11.03 6.33 12.19
CA VAL A 198 10.26 6.86 11.07
C VAL A 198 8.84 6.34 11.13
N PHE A 199 7.86 7.26 11.17
CA PHE A 199 6.44 6.94 11.13
C PHE A 199 5.80 7.60 9.91
N VAL A 200 5.22 6.80 9.02
CA VAL A 200 4.52 7.25 7.83
C VAL A 200 3.04 6.95 7.96
N ASN A 201 2.20 7.98 8.06
CA ASN A 201 0.74 7.84 8.11
C ASN A 201 0.13 8.01 6.70
N VAL A 202 -0.53 6.97 6.19
CA VAL A 202 -1.22 7.05 4.90
C VAL A 202 -2.49 7.91 5.06
N SER A 203 -2.62 8.96 4.24
CA SER A 203 -3.80 9.84 4.25
C SER A 203 -4.58 9.80 2.93
N THR A 204 -5.45 10.78 2.71
CA THR A 204 -6.35 10.90 1.57
C THR A 204 -6.69 12.37 1.31
N ASP A 205 -6.89 12.70 0.03
CA ASP A 205 -7.45 13.98 -0.44
C ASP A 205 -8.69 14.46 0.36
N LYS A 206 -9.53 13.53 0.83
CA LYS A 206 -10.74 13.79 1.62
C LYS A 206 -10.45 14.45 2.97
N ALA A 207 -9.21 14.42 3.46
CA ALA A 207 -8.81 15.05 4.71
C ALA A 207 -8.52 16.57 4.56
N ALA A 208 -8.22 17.07 3.36
CA ALA A 208 -7.77 18.44 3.15
C ALA A 208 -8.85 19.49 3.49
N ASN A 209 -10.08 19.26 3.03
CA ASN A 209 -11.26 20.07 3.38
C ASN A 209 -12.46 19.13 3.63
N PRO A 210 -12.52 18.50 4.81
CA PRO A 210 -13.37 17.35 5.02
C PRO A 210 -14.85 17.75 5.09
N THR A 211 -15.67 17.06 4.29
CA THR A 211 -17.14 17.17 4.27
C THR A 211 -17.83 15.85 4.59
N SER A 212 -17.06 14.83 4.98
CA SER A 212 -17.53 13.48 5.28
C SER A 212 -16.86 12.94 6.53
N VAL A 213 -17.47 11.93 7.15
CA VAL A 213 -16.92 11.25 8.33
C VAL A 213 -15.52 10.69 8.06
N LEU A 214 -15.31 10.11 6.88
CA LEU A 214 -13.99 9.65 6.44
C LEU A 214 -12.96 10.79 6.46
N GLY A 215 -13.30 11.92 5.85
CA GLY A 215 -12.42 13.07 5.79
C GLY A 215 -12.07 13.61 7.17
N TYR A 216 -13.07 13.80 8.03
CA TYR A 216 -12.85 14.32 9.39
C TYR A 216 -11.99 13.38 10.23
N THR A 217 -12.25 12.07 10.17
CA THR A 217 -11.48 11.08 10.93
C THR A 217 -10.04 10.95 10.43
N LYS A 218 -9.78 11.00 9.11
CA LYS A 218 -8.41 11.01 8.58
C LYS A 218 -7.67 12.32 8.89
N ARG A 219 -8.35 13.47 8.85
CA ARG A 219 -7.76 14.74 9.28
C ARG A 219 -7.38 14.75 10.76
N ALA A 220 -8.18 14.10 11.62
CA ALA A 220 -7.82 13.91 13.02
C ALA A 220 -6.56 13.03 13.16
N ALA A 221 -6.46 11.94 12.39
CA ALA A 221 -5.27 11.08 12.36
C ALA A 221 -4.00 11.85 11.92
N GLU A 222 -4.10 12.71 10.90
CA GLU A 222 -3.00 13.60 10.47
C GLU A 222 -2.57 14.54 11.59
N ARG A 223 -3.52 15.17 12.28
CA ARG A 223 -3.23 16.08 13.40
C ARG A 223 -2.55 15.36 14.57
N LEU A 224 -2.98 14.14 14.88
CA LEU A 224 -2.31 13.30 15.87
C LEU A 224 -0.87 13.02 15.42
N THR A 225 -0.67 12.59 14.18
CA THR A 225 0.68 12.30 13.65
C THR A 225 1.60 13.53 13.75
N ALA A 226 1.09 14.71 13.36
CA ALA A 226 1.83 15.96 13.44
C ALA A 226 2.15 16.38 14.88
N HIS A 227 1.24 16.11 15.83
CA HIS A 227 1.46 16.40 17.25
C HIS A 227 2.61 15.55 17.81
N PHE A 228 2.58 14.22 17.61
CA PHE A 228 3.67 13.33 18.05
C PHE A 228 5.00 13.69 17.39
N ALA A 229 5.00 14.08 16.11
CA ALA A 229 6.21 14.54 15.44
C ALA A 229 6.79 15.84 16.05
N ALA A 230 5.94 16.73 16.55
CA ALA A 230 6.37 17.96 17.22
C ALA A 230 6.90 17.72 18.65
N GLU A 231 6.41 16.69 19.34
CA GLU A 231 6.89 16.31 20.68
C GLU A 231 8.21 15.52 20.63
N ALA A 232 8.49 14.85 19.51
CA ALA A 232 9.73 14.10 19.29
C ALA A 232 10.93 14.97 18.87
N ALA A 233 10.71 16.27 18.57
CA ALA A 233 11.72 17.23 18.10
C ALA A 233 12.32 18.07 19.23
#